data_AF-A0A061B509-F1
#
_entry.id   AF-A0A061B509-F1
#
_cell.length_a   1.000
_cell.length_b   1.000
_cell.length_c   1.000
_cell.angle_alpha   90.00
_cell.angle_beta   90.00
_cell.angle_gamma   90.00
#
_symmetry.space_group_name_H-M   'P 1'
#
loop_
_entity.id
_entity.type
_entity.pdbx_description
1 polymer ?
#
loop_
_entity_poly.entity_id
_entity_poly.type
_entity_poly.pdbx_seq_one_letter_code
_entity_poly.pdbx_strand_id
1 'polypeptide(L)'
;MPSLFRSSDRTASPSPRSPPPSSARDSLDSAADSPETPLLPRWTSHKHAKDWEDSPDEGRERTFLRPARNGRPRADGRPYSHVVDLPTSPRSYNATLRSHRRQARLVGLLYSSAWLCFAGTCLIGAGVLGWVGHFLWMRHAAYATAVFEKPMLPRPVEVEGRVEAFPATMRRNGTEAEEPVAWRLQAIEDELQARFDEMGLPGMTTLPCAGISANDTSLSSRYSALRRTGPSEPRQGETLLALNLYNSEDVIPTLSHALLTVTSFLDPSTVHVSIFENGSTDKTTLALAHLAAALTALGASHTILSDPRKTNWKAVDRIAQLSVYRNVLLSPLERDGASFSDIVFINDVYTCPSDVLELVFQRKAQEADAACAMDWRPNGGLARKWNGSVKFYDNWVSRSLSGETFRARADILSEWRNGVEEIFDQPGEERWKERWNRGLPVPVYSCWNGMLALDATPFTSTAISPRYDPSSPLSLSSRKSWRRPPPLTVSTPARFRSALKSPGECAASECKTLAKDFWTRGFDRWLIVPSVRTTYDHDTYFHPQLRRLSSLSPPSTSQLTVPSPLSPPSPLPSDDALDPSERIPWWDLSPPDSVVCYGWVRGFHVDLEWLRGTWERPYSFIRTIIQR
;
A
#
# COMPACT_ATOMS: atom_id res chain seq x y z
N MET A 1 -60.05 12.76 16.64
CA MET A 1 -60.61 13.22 17.93
C MET A 1 -59.54 13.07 19.01
N PRO A 2 -59.42 14.05 19.91
CA PRO A 2 -58.21 14.87 19.96
C PRO A 2 -57.67 15.13 21.38
N SER A 3 -56.72 16.09 21.48
CA SER A 3 -56.32 16.91 22.65
C SER A 3 -54.96 16.51 23.27
N LEU A 4 -54.00 17.40 23.57
CA LEU A 4 -53.96 18.87 23.60
C LEU A 4 -52.49 19.35 23.61
N PHE A 5 -52.22 20.44 22.90
CA PHE A 5 -51.04 21.31 23.04
C PHE A 5 -51.50 22.60 23.74
N ARG A 6 -50.84 23.04 24.84
CA ARG A 6 -50.55 24.47 25.14
C ARG A 6 -49.96 24.72 26.55
N SER A 7 -48.82 25.44 26.54
CA SER A 7 -48.51 26.66 27.32
C SER A 7 -48.28 26.54 28.84
N SER A 8 -47.42 27.29 29.52
CA SER A 8 -46.38 28.29 29.20
C SER A 8 -45.82 28.75 30.56
N ASP A 9 -44.51 29.00 30.61
CA ASP A 9 -43.83 30.04 31.39
C ASP A 9 -43.83 30.09 32.94
N ARG A 10 -42.61 30.35 33.41
CA ARG A 10 -42.14 31.19 34.54
C ARG A 10 -41.57 30.54 35.81
N THR A 11 -40.23 30.69 35.88
CA THR A 11 -39.41 31.30 36.96
C THR A 11 -39.30 30.60 38.30
N ALA A 12 -38.07 30.28 38.71
CA ALA A 12 -37.26 31.15 39.58
C ALA A 12 -35.95 30.47 40.02
N SER A 13 -34.81 31.07 39.66
CA SER A 13 -33.64 31.13 40.56
C SER A 13 -33.94 32.12 41.70
N PRO A 14 -33.16 32.10 42.79
CA PRO A 14 -32.47 33.34 43.13
C PRO A 14 -31.04 33.14 43.66
N SER A 15 -30.14 33.95 43.11
CA SER A 15 -28.91 34.52 43.68
C SER A 15 -29.25 35.44 44.88
N PRO A 16 -28.49 36.49 45.27
CA PRO A 16 -27.05 36.85 45.13
C PRO A 16 -26.48 37.43 46.46
N ARG A 17 -25.24 37.96 46.44
CA ARG A 17 -24.79 39.27 46.98
C ARG A 17 -23.27 39.27 47.19
N SER A 18 -22.47 40.31 46.94
CA SER A 18 -22.55 41.60 46.21
C SER A 18 -21.18 42.32 46.42
N PRO A 19 -20.86 43.42 45.69
CA PRO A 19 -19.51 43.98 45.46
C PRO A 19 -19.29 45.34 46.19
N PRO A 20 -18.52 46.32 45.65
CA PRO A 20 -17.06 46.53 45.55
C PRO A 20 -16.62 47.83 46.34
N PRO A 21 -15.46 48.52 46.15
CA PRO A 21 -15.11 49.33 44.95
C PRO A 21 -13.58 49.50 44.65
N SER A 22 -13.28 50.32 43.63
CA SER A 22 -11.99 50.73 43.03
C SER A 22 -11.10 51.68 43.86
N SER A 23 -9.77 51.68 43.66
CA SER A 23 -8.92 52.84 43.23
C SER A 23 -7.39 52.67 43.47
N ALA A 24 -6.59 53.05 42.46
CA ALA A 24 -5.32 53.81 42.48
C ALA A 24 -4.02 53.36 43.23
N ARG A 25 -2.91 53.47 42.45
CA ARG A 25 -1.54 54.00 42.73
C ARG A 25 -0.52 53.26 43.64
N ASP A 26 0.60 52.92 43.00
CA ASP A 26 2.01 53.23 43.32
C ASP A 26 2.57 53.11 44.75
N SER A 27 3.56 52.23 44.95
CA SER A 27 4.97 52.58 45.25
C SER A 27 5.71 51.66 46.23
N LEU A 28 6.91 51.26 45.79
CA LEU A 28 8.20 51.14 46.52
C LEU A 28 8.49 49.93 47.44
N ASP A 29 9.50 49.18 46.98
CA ASP A 29 10.79 48.95 47.64
C ASP A 29 11.14 47.57 48.25
N SER A 30 12.21 47.01 47.67
CA SER A 30 13.43 46.45 48.33
C SER A 30 13.84 45.02 47.95
N ALA A 31 14.94 44.97 47.18
CA ALA A 31 16.14 44.10 47.25
C ALA A 31 15.97 42.57 47.51
N ALA A 32 16.36 41.64 46.62
CA ALA A 32 17.64 41.35 45.95
C ALA A 32 18.61 40.46 46.76
N ASP A 33 18.91 39.26 46.24
CA ASP A 33 20.29 38.74 46.14
C ASP A 33 20.42 37.66 45.04
N SER A 34 21.63 37.56 44.48
CA SER A 34 22.03 37.11 43.12
C SER A 34 22.78 35.74 43.13
N PRO A 35 23.62 35.29 42.14
CA PRO A 35 23.82 35.63 40.70
C PRO A 35 24.05 34.40 39.76
N GLU A 36 24.01 34.59 38.42
CA GLU A 36 25.07 34.14 37.47
C GLU A 36 24.91 34.77 36.06
N THR A 37 26.01 35.37 35.58
CA THR A 37 26.30 36.18 34.36
C THR A 37 26.44 35.36 33.05
N PRO A 38 26.68 35.92 31.82
CA PRO A 38 27.11 37.29 31.47
C PRO A 38 26.43 37.98 30.26
N LEU A 39 26.29 39.31 30.34
CA LEU A 39 26.16 40.19 29.17
C LEU A 39 27.40 41.09 29.02
N LEU A 40 27.72 41.35 27.76
CA LEU A 40 28.87 42.12 27.25
C LEU A 40 28.89 43.60 27.74
N PRO A 41 30.06 44.25 27.79
CA PRO A 41 30.21 45.55 28.45
C PRO A 41 29.82 46.72 27.54
N ARG A 42 29.00 47.63 28.07
CA ARG A 42 28.84 49.00 27.57
C ARG A 42 29.78 49.94 28.32
N TRP A 43 30.53 50.74 27.56
CA TRP A 43 31.40 51.80 28.05
C TRP A 43 30.73 53.15 27.78
N THR A 44 30.46 53.95 28.82
CA THR A 44 30.15 55.38 28.68
C THR A 44 30.85 56.18 29.76
N SER A 45 31.53 57.24 29.30
CA SER A 45 32.23 58.25 30.08
C SER A 45 31.25 59.34 30.54
N HIS A 46 31.34 59.81 31.79
CA HIS A 46 31.61 61.23 32.08
C HIS A 46 31.64 61.56 33.60
N LYS A 47 32.66 62.36 33.94
CA LYS A 47 32.69 63.58 34.78
C LYS A 47 32.57 63.51 36.32
N HIS A 48 33.71 63.89 36.88
CA HIS A 48 33.96 64.95 37.87
C HIS A 48 33.81 64.67 39.38
N ALA A 49 34.96 64.87 40.03
CA ALA A 49 35.20 65.68 41.22
C ALA A 49 34.84 65.06 42.58
N LYS A 50 35.85 64.71 43.37
CA LYS A 50 36.43 65.61 44.39
C LYS A 50 37.61 64.95 45.11
N ASP A 51 38.65 65.76 45.29
CA ASP A 51 39.47 65.96 46.49
C ASP A 51 39.75 64.74 47.40
N TRP A 52 41.01 64.32 47.48
CA TRP A 52 41.76 64.47 48.73
C TRP A 52 43.29 64.39 48.58
N GLU A 53 43.90 65.26 49.36
CA GLU A 53 45.29 65.62 49.70
C GLU A 53 46.39 64.55 49.72
N ASP A 54 47.56 65.01 49.27
CA ASP A 54 48.91 64.88 49.84
C ASP A 54 49.29 63.65 50.68
N SER A 55 50.15 62.79 50.13
CA SER A 55 51.56 62.71 50.57
C SER A 55 52.40 61.81 49.64
N PRO A 56 53.71 62.09 49.49
CA PRO A 56 54.54 61.56 48.42
C PRO A 56 55.23 60.27 48.84
N ASP A 57 55.34 59.29 47.95
CA ASP A 57 56.45 58.34 48.06
C ASP A 57 56.85 57.68 46.74
N GLU A 58 58.14 57.38 46.69
CA GLU A 58 59.02 57.32 45.54
C GLU A 58 58.81 56.16 44.55
N GLY A 59 59.18 56.46 43.29
CA GLY A 59 59.89 55.59 42.35
C GLY A 59 59.69 54.08 42.43
N ARG A 60 58.87 53.54 41.53
CA ARG A 60 59.19 52.26 40.89
C ARG A 60 58.42 52.06 39.58
N GLU A 61 59.18 52.00 38.48
CA GLU A 61 58.76 51.41 37.23
C GLU A 61 58.12 50.04 37.51
N ARG A 62 56.84 49.89 37.17
CA ARG A 62 56.19 48.58 37.07
C ARG A 62 55.74 48.36 35.64
N THR A 63 56.69 47.82 34.89
CA THR A 63 56.51 47.09 33.64
C THR A 63 55.51 45.95 33.88
N PHE A 64 54.24 46.13 33.52
CA PHE A 64 53.27 45.03 33.54
C PHE A 64 53.43 44.19 32.26
N LEU A 65 54.38 43.26 32.32
CA LEU A 65 54.48 42.15 31.36
C LEU A 65 53.40 41.12 31.71
N ARG A 66 52.42 40.95 30.81
CA ARG A 66 51.48 39.81 30.82
C ARG A 66 52.07 38.69 29.97
N PRO A 67 52.16 37.43 30.46
CA PRO A 67 52.66 36.32 29.65
C PRO A 67 51.60 35.88 28.62
N ALA A 68 51.98 35.86 27.34
CA ALA A 68 51.18 35.28 26.27
C ALA A 68 51.35 33.75 26.26
N ARG A 69 50.25 33.03 26.45
CA ARG A 69 50.18 31.56 26.34
C ARG A 69 49.97 31.20 24.87
N ASN A 70 50.90 30.41 24.32
CA ASN A 70 50.84 29.64 23.07
C ASN A 70 50.78 30.42 21.74
N GLY A 71 51.96 30.73 21.20
CA GLY A 71 52.19 31.00 19.77
C GLY A 71 53.65 30.65 19.41
N ARG A 72 53.86 29.89 18.33
CA ARG A 72 55.15 29.32 17.90
C ARG A 72 56.25 30.38 17.66
N PRO A 73 57.54 30.09 17.92
CA PRO A 73 58.63 31.06 17.75
C PRO A 73 59.04 31.27 16.28
N ARG A 74 59.56 32.46 15.96
CA ARG A 74 60.34 32.74 14.73
C ARG A 74 61.79 32.24 14.90
N ALA A 75 62.46 31.98 13.78
CA ALA A 75 63.74 31.27 13.68
C ALA A 75 64.97 31.99 14.29
N ASP A 76 64.83 33.18 14.85
CA ASP A 76 65.90 34.00 15.42
C ASP A 76 65.70 34.39 16.90
N GLY A 77 64.71 33.80 17.58
CA GLY A 77 64.64 33.82 19.05
C GLY A 77 64.29 35.17 19.70
N ARG A 78 63.81 36.18 18.96
CA ARG A 78 63.30 37.44 19.55
C ARG A 78 61.77 37.43 19.68
N PRO A 79 61.19 37.94 20.79
CA PRO A 79 59.74 38.02 20.95
C PRO A 79 59.12 39.06 20.01
N TYR A 80 57.87 38.83 19.57
CA TYR A 80 57.08 39.79 18.82
C TYR A 80 56.82 41.05 19.68
N SER A 81 57.54 42.14 19.43
CA SER A 81 57.11 43.46 19.87
C SER A 81 56.17 44.04 18.80
N HIS A 82 54.86 43.95 19.03
CA HIS A 82 53.93 44.83 18.33
C HIS A 82 54.10 46.22 18.94
N VAL A 83 54.98 47.03 18.34
CA VAL A 83 54.98 48.49 18.57
C VAL A 83 53.65 48.99 18.03
N VAL A 84 52.72 49.28 18.94
CA VAL A 84 51.52 50.04 18.59
C VAL A 84 51.97 51.49 18.47
N ASP A 85 52.17 51.96 17.24
CA ASP A 85 52.43 53.38 16.98
C ASP A 85 51.23 54.20 17.48
N LEU A 86 51.38 54.83 18.65
CA LEU A 86 50.43 55.79 19.16
C LEU A 86 50.45 57.02 18.24
N PRO A 87 49.29 57.50 17.75
CA PRO A 87 49.28 58.57 16.76
C PRO A 87 49.84 59.87 17.37
N THR A 88 50.96 60.36 16.83
CA THR A 88 51.72 61.51 17.34
C THR A 88 51.07 62.88 17.07
N SER A 89 49.77 62.93 16.72
CA SER A 89 49.04 64.20 16.64
C SER A 89 47.53 64.06 16.93
N PRO A 90 46.86 65.10 17.47
CA PRO A 90 45.41 65.10 17.69
C PRO A 90 44.58 64.85 16.41
N ARG A 91 45.16 65.09 15.22
CA ARG A 91 44.51 64.85 13.93
C ARG A 91 44.48 63.37 13.56
N SER A 92 45.54 62.61 13.83
CA SER A 92 45.62 61.17 13.51
C SER A 92 44.79 60.32 14.48
N TYR A 93 44.73 60.68 15.77
CA TYR A 93 43.82 60.04 16.74
C TYR A 93 42.33 60.20 16.33
N ASN A 94 41.93 61.42 15.93
CA ASN A 94 40.57 61.68 15.45
C ASN A 94 40.25 60.95 14.13
N ALA A 95 41.23 60.76 13.24
CA ALA A 95 41.05 60.00 12.00
C ALA A 95 40.81 58.51 12.28
N THR A 96 41.60 57.90 13.18
CA THR A 96 41.45 56.50 13.60
C THR A 96 40.10 56.27 14.30
N LEU A 97 39.69 57.19 15.18
CA LEU A 97 38.41 57.10 15.89
C LEU A 97 37.21 57.26 14.94
N ARG A 98 37.32 58.10 13.90
CA ARG A 98 36.33 58.19 12.82
C ARG A 98 36.28 56.90 11.99
N SER A 99 37.42 56.27 11.71
CA SER A 99 37.51 54.99 10.99
C SER A 99 36.82 53.87 11.76
N HIS A 100 37.12 53.70 13.05
CA HIS A 100 36.45 52.70 13.90
C HIS A 100 34.95 52.96 14.05
N ARG A 101 34.52 54.22 14.20
CA ARG A 101 33.09 54.56 14.20
C ARG A 101 32.40 54.25 12.87
N ARG A 102 33.09 54.44 11.73
CA ARG A 102 32.57 54.05 10.41
C ARG A 102 32.47 52.52 10.27
N GLN A 103 33.49 51.77 10.69
CA GLN A 103 33.46 50.30 10.69
C GLN A 103 32.36 49.76 11.60
N ALA A 104 32.21 50.28 12.82
CA ALA A 104 31.14 49.86 13.74
C ALA A 104 29.74 50.16 13.18
N ARG A 105 29.56 51.30 12.49
CA ARG A 105 28.31 51.62 11.78
C ARG A 105 28.05 50.66 10.61
N LEU A 106 29.07 50.32 9.83
CA LEU A 106 28.95 49.37 8.72
C LEU A 106 28.61 47.95 9.21
N VAL A 107 29.23 47.48 10.30
CA VAL A 107 28.90 46.18 10.91
C VAL A 107 27.48 46.21 11.50
N GLY A 108 27.07 47.29 12.15
CA GLY A 108 25.69 47.45 12.62
C GLY A 108 24.66 47.49 11.48
N LEU A 109 24.99 48.11 10.35
CA LEU A 109 24.18 48.10 9.14
C LEU A 109 24.09 46.71 8.50
N LEU A 110 25.20 45.95 8.46
CA LEU A 110 25.20 44.57 7.96
C LEU A 110 24.41 43.62 8.87
N TYR A 111 24.51 43.79 10.19
CA TYR A 111 23.76 42.99 11.15
C TYR A 111 22.24 43.27 11.06
N SER A 112 21.86 44.55 11.01
CA SER A 112 20.46 44.93 10.85
C SER A 112 19.88 44.56 9.49
N SER A 113 20.65 44.67 8.40
CA SER A 113 20.20 44.21 7.08
C SER A 113 20.06 42.68 7.02
N ALA A 114 20.96 41.92 7.63
CA ALA A 114 20.85 40.46 7.73
C ALA A 114 19.58 40.04 8.50
N TRP A 115 19.26 40.72 9.61
CA TRP A 115 18.02 40.47 10.36
C TRP A 115 16.75 40.85 9.59
N LEU A 116 16.77 41.96 8.85
CA LEU A 116 15.65 42.34 7.98
C LEU A 116 15.46 41.34 6.83
N CYS A 117 16.55 40.88 6.21
CA CYS A 117 16.51 39.82 5.20
C CYS A 117 15.98 38.50 5.77
N PHE A 118 16.41 38.11 6.97
CA PHE A 118 15.92 36.92 7.67
C PHE A 118 14.43 37.04 8.01
N ALA A 119 14.00 38.16 8.59
CA ALA A 119 12.60 38.41 8.90
C ALA A 119 11.73 38.41 7.61
N GLY A 120 12.22 39.04 6.53
CA GLY A 120 11.57 39.01 5.23
C GLY A 120 11.46 37.60 4.65
N THR A 121 12.51 36.78 4.74
CA THR A 121 12.46 35.38 4.29
C THR A 121 11.54 34.52 5.15
N CYS A 122 11.49 34.73 6.47
CA CYS A 122 10.51 34.06 7.33
C CYS A 122 9.07 34.43 6.99
N LEU A 123 8.79 35.72 6.72
CA LEU A 123 7.46 36.18 6.31
C LEU A 123 7.04 35.62 4.96
N ILE A 124 7.95 35.62 3.97
CA ILE A 124 7.72 34.98 2.67
C ILE A 124 7.47 33.48 2.87
N GLY A 125 8.30 32.81 3.68
CA GLY A 125 8.13 31.39 3.99
C GLY A 125 6.78 31.08 4.63
N ALA A 126 6.34 31.89 5.61
CA ALA A 126 5.03 31.76 6.24
C ALA A 126 3.89 32.01 5.23
N GLY A 127 4.02 33.01 4.36
CA GLY A 127 3.07 33.29 3.29
C GLY A 127 2.95 32.13 2.29
N VAL A 128 4.09 31.53 1.89
CA VAL A 128 4.13 30.35 1.02
C VAL A 128 3.47 29.15 1.71
N LEU A 129 3.81 28.87 2.97
CA LEU A 129 3.19 27.78 3.72
C LEU A 129 1.67 27.96 3.89
N GLY A 130 1.23 29.19 4.18
CA GLY A 130 -0.19 29.54 4.26
C GLY A 130 -0.90 29.36 2.91
N TRP A 131 -0.28 29.82 1.83
CA TRP A 131 -0.82 29.61 0.47
C TRP A 131 -0.88 28.13 0.09
N VAL A 132 0.16 27.34 0.38
CA VAL A 132 0.18 25.89 0.16
C VAL A 132 -0.92 25.21 0.97
N GLY A 133 -1.06 25.55 2.25
CA GLY A 133 -2.12 25.02 3.11
C GLY A 133 -3.52 25.34 2.58
N HIS A 134 -3.76 26.60 2.20
CA HIS A 134 -5.03 27.03 1.61
C HIS A 134 -5.29 26.35 0.25
N PHE A 135 -4.28 26.23 -0.61
CA PHE A 135 -4.39 25.52 -1.89
C PHE A 135 -4.75 24.05 -1.69
N LEU A 136 -4.06 23.36 -0.77
CA LEU A 136 -4.36 21.97 -0.44
C LEU A 136 -5.77 21.80 0.14
N TRP A 137 -6.20 22.71 1.03
CA TRP A 137 -7.55 22.70 1.60
C TRP A 137 -8.63 22.94 0.54
N MET A 138 -8.50 23.98 -0.28
CA MET A 138 -9.45 24.28 -1.37
C MET A 138 -9.55 23.11 -2.34
N ARG A 139 -8.42 22.47 -2.67
CA ARG A 139 -8.41 21.31 -3.55
C ARG A 139 -9.08 20.10 -2.91
N HIS A 140 -8.83 19.86 -1.62
CA HIS A 140 -9.50 18.81 -0.85
C HIS A 140 -11.02 19.03 -0.81
N ALA A 141 -11.45 20.24 -0.46
CA ALA A 141 -12.87 20.61 -0.39
C ALA A 141 -13.58 20.44 -1.75
N ALA A 142 -12.96 20.94 -2.84
CA ALA A 142 -13.51 20.80 -4.19
C ALA A 142 -13.70 19.33 -4.62
N TYR A 143 -12.81 18.42 -4.18
CA TYR A 143 -12.95 16.99 -4.45
C TYR A 143 -13.95 16.30 -3.54
N ALA A 144 -14.05 16.71 -2.27
CA ALA A 144 -15.04 16.17 -1.35
C ALA A 144 -16.47 16.45 -1.81
N THR A 145 -16.70 17.53 -2.57
CA THR A 145 -18.00 17.92 -3.11
C THR A 145 -18.13 17.70 -4.62
N ALA A 146 -17.21 16.96 -5.25
CA ALA A 146 -17.25 16.74 -6.69
C ALA A 146 -18.47 15.89 -7.09
N VAL A 147 -19.24 16.36 -8.06
CA VAL A 147 -20.32 15.60 -8.69
C VAL A 147 -19.74 14.83 -9.86
N PHE A 148 -19.71 13.50 -9.76
CA PHE A 148 -19.23 12.63 -10.84
C PHE A 148 -20.35 12.27 -11.80
N GLU A 149 -20.00 12.11 -13.07
CA GLU A 149 -20.89 11.48 -14.05
C GLU A 149 -21.13 10.00 -13.69
N LYS A 150 -22.20 9.42 -14.23
CA LYS A 150 -22.45 7.99 -14.09
C LYS A 150 -21.31 7.20 -14.75
N PRO A 151 -20.89 6.06 -14.16
CA PRO A 151 -19.92 5.18 -14.80
C PRO A 151 -20.34 4.81 -16.23
N MET A 152 -19.36 4.80 -17.14
CA MET A 152 -19.51 4.32 -18.49
C MET A 152 -19.85 2.84 -18.49
N LEU A 153 -21.00 2.49 -19.05
CA LEU A 153 -21.37 1.11 -19.29
C LEU A 153 -20.58 0.55 -20.50
N PRO A 154 -19.92 -0.60 -20.33
CA PRO A 154 -19.11 -1.21 -21.38
C PRO A 154 -20.00 -1.73 -22.51
N ARG A 155 -19.48 -1.68 -23.73
CA ARG A 155 -20.05 -2.24 -24.97
C ARG A 155 -18.93 -3.01 -25.67
N PRO A 156 -18.47 -4.11 -25.06
CA PRO A 156 -17.34 -4.86 -25.57
C PRO A 156 -17.69 -5.58 -26.87
N VAL A 157 -16.65 -5.91 -27.62
CA VAL A 157 -16.68 -6.79 -28.77
C VAL A 157 -15.64 -7.89 -28.55
N GLU A 158 -15.94 -9.11 -28.99
CA GLU A 158 -14.97 -10.21 -29.01
C GLU A 158 -13.79 -9.88 -29.94
N VAL A 159 -12.60 -10.30 -29.53
CA VAL A 159 -11.36 -9.99 -30.27
C VAL A 159 -10.84 -11.13 -31.12
N GLU A 160 -11.19 -12.39 -30.83
CA GLU A 160 -10.61 -13.56 -31.51
C GLU A 160 -10.78 -13.51 -33.03
N GLY A 161 -11.97 -13.12 -33.52
CA GLY A 161 -12.27 -13.02 -34.95
C GLY A 161 -11.46 -11.97 -35.73
N ARG A 162 -10.52 -11.27 -35.09
CA ARG A 162 -9.61 -10.32 -35.74
C ARG A 162 -8.35 -10.97 -36.31
N VAL A 163 -8.06 -12.21 -35.95
CA VAL A 163 -6.86 -12.93 -36.39
C VAL A 163 -7.22 -14.29 -36.99
N GLU A 164 -6.32 -14.85 -37.78
CA GLU A 164 -6.50 -16.20 -38.30
C GLU A 164 -6.35 -17.23 -37.16
N ALA A 165 -7.20 -18.25 -37.19
CA ALA A 165 -7.13 -19.33 -36.22
C ALA A 165 -5.85 -20.18 -36.41
N PHE A 166 -5.40 -20.82 -35.33
CA PHE A 166 -4.20 -21.68 -35.36
C PHE A 166 -4.42 -22.90 -36.27
N PRO A 167 -3.36 -23.49 -36.85
CA PRO A 167 -3.45 -24.65 -37.73
C PRO A 167 -4.27 -25.80 -37.13
N ALA A 168 -5.08 -26.48 -37.95
CA ALA A 168 -5.95 -27.57 -37.48
C ALA A 168 -5.18 -28.73 -36.84
N THR A 169 -3.92 -28.96 -37.27
CA THR A 169 -3.00 -29.96 -36.70
C THR A 169 -2.67 -29.72 -35.23
N MET A 170 -2.79 -28.48 -34.75
CA MET A 170 -2.53 -28.11 -33.36
C MET A 170 -3.80 -28.09 -32.50
N ARG A 171 -4.99 -28.20 -33.12
CA ARG A 171 -6.27 -28.18 -32.41
C ARG A 171 -6.59 -29.55 -31.82
N ARG A 172 -7.27 -29.56 -30.68
CA ARG A 172 -7.81 -30.78 -30.08
C ARG A 172 -8.94 -31.34 -30.97
N ASN A 173 -8.64 -32.33 -31.82
CA ASN A 173 -9.66 -33.11 -32.52
C ASN A 173 -10.32 -34.07 -31.52
N GLY A 174 -11.64 -33.98 -31.35
CA GLY A 174 -12.41 -34.71 -30.34
C GLY A 174 -12.51 -36.24 -30.53
N THR A 175 -11.68 -36.85 -31.38
CA THR A 175 -11.84 -38.26 -31.80
C THR A 175 -10.56 -39.09 -31.89
N GLU A 176 -9.37 -38.55 -31.63
CA GLU A 176 -8.12 -39.33 -31.72
C GLU A 176 -7.42 -39.47 -30.36
N ALA A 177 -6.76 -40.62 -30.19
CA ALA A 177 -6.17 -41.14 -28.96
C ALA A 177 -5.30 -40.12 -28.22
N GLU A 178 -5.17 -40.31 -26.89
CA GLU A 178 -4.40 -39.52 -25.92
C GLU A 178 -2.93 -39.27 -26.34
N GLU A 179 -2.73 -38.39 -27.30
CA GLU A 179 -1.43 -37.79 -27.62
C GLU A 179 -1.00 -36.88 -26.46
N PRO A 180 0.27 -36.92 -25.98
CA PRO A 180 0.68 -36.22 -24.77
C PRO A 180 0.40 -34.71 -24.83
N VAL A 181 -0.43 -34.20 -23.92
CA VAL A 181 -0.83 -32.79 -23.81
C VAL A 181 0.37 -31.81 -23.83
N ALA A 182 1.54 -32.27 -23.36
CA ALA A 182 2.78 -31.49 -23.30
C ALA A 182 3.34 -31.05 -24.67
N TRP A 183 3.30 -31.91 -25.71
CA TRP A 183 3.84 -31.51 -27.03
C TRP A 183 2.94 -30.45 -27.70
N ARG A 184 1.64 -30.53 -27.45
CA ARG A 184 0.65 -29.61 -28.02
C ARG A 184 0.80 -28.21 -27.44
N LEU A 185 1.02 -28.09 -26.12
CA LEU A 185 1.26 -26.79 -25.49
C LEU A 185 2.49 -26.11 -26.10
N GLN A 186 3.61 -26.83 -26.22
CA GLN A 186 4.84 -26.26 -26.79
C GLN A 186 4.62 -25.76 -28.22
N ALA A 187 3.96 -26.56 -29.07
CA ALA A 187 3.68 -26.15 -30.45
C ALA A 187 2.77 -24.90 -30.54
N ILE A 188 1.79 -24.78 -29.64
CA ILE A 188 0.93 -23.59 -29.55
C ILE A 188 1.74 -22.38 -29.06
N GLU A 189 2.61 -22.55 -28.08
CA GLU A 189 3.47 -21.48 -27.57
C GLU A 189 4.49 -21.01 -28.62
N ASP A 190 5.09 -21.92 -29.38
CA ASP A 190 6.04 -21.59 -30.44
C ASP A 190 5.38 -20.79 -31.56
N GLU A 191 4.18 -21.20 -32.00
CA GLU A 191 3.39 -20.47 -32.99
C GLU A 191 2.92 -19.11 -32.45
N LEU A 192 2.49 -19.03 -31.19
CA LEU A 192 2.10 -17.76 -30.58
C LEU A 192 3.29 -16.80 -30.46
N GLN A 193 4.47 -17.32 -30.09
CA GLN A 193 5.71 -16.54 -30.03
C GLN A 193 6.05 -15.96 -31.41
N ALA A 194 5.97 -16.78 -32.47
CA ALA A 194 6.25 -16.31 -33.83
C ALA A 194 5.32 -15.15 -34.23
N ARG A 195 4.02 -15.24 -33.91
CA ARG A 195 3.06 -14.15 -34.16
C ARG A 195 3.37 -12.90 -33.34
N PHE A 196 3.80 -13.06 -32.09
CA PHE A 196 4.25 -11.94 -31.26
C PHE A 196 5.55 -11.29 -31.77
N ASP A 197 6.48 -12.09 -32.30
CA ASP A 197 7.72 -11.60 -32.91
C ASP A 197 7.43 -10.76 -34.18
N GLU A 198 6.49 -11.20 -35.03
CA GLU A 198 6.01 -10.43 -36.19
C GLU A 198 5.40 -9.09 -35.77
N MET A 199 4.73 -9.06 -34.62
CA MET A 199 4.21 -7.85 -34.01
C MET A 199 5.29 -7.01 -33.33
N GLY A 200 6.53 -7.50 -33.17
CA GLY A 200 7.61 -6.83 -32.43
C GLY A 200 7.33 -6.73 -30.93
N LEU A 201 6.64 -7.71 -30.36
CA LEU A 201 6.41 -7.82 -28.92
C LEU A 201 7.57 -8.56 -28.22
N PRO A 202 7.74 -8.40 -26.89
CA PRO A 202 8.77 -9.13 -26.16
C PRO A 202 8.50 -10.63 -26.11
N GLY A 203 9.54 -11.41 -25.79
CA GLY A 203 9.43 -12.86 -25.62
C GLY A 203 8.51 -13.28 -24.48
N MET A 204 7.78 -14.39 -24.66
CA MET A 204 6.86 -14.93 -23.66
C MET A 204 7.57 -15.55 -22.45
N THR A 205 8.77 -16.11 -22.63
CA THR A 205 9.54 -16.81 -21.59
C THR A 205 10.72 -15.98 -21.06
N THR A 206 10.52 -14.67 -20.91
CA THR A 206 11.59 -13.76 -20.44
C THR A 206 11.81 -13.83 -18.92
N LEU A 207 10.83 -14.33 -18.17
CA LEU A 207 10.94 -14.49 -16.72
C LEU A 207 11.64 -15.81 -16.33
N PRO A 208 12.39 -15.83 -15.21
CA PRO A 208 13.08 -17.02 -14.72
C PRO A 208 12.10 -17.90 -13.93
N CYS A 209 11.10 -18.44 -14.61
CA CYS A 209 10.08 -19.26 -13.99
C CYS A 209 10.60 -20.65 -13.65
N ALA A 210 10.22 -21.17 -12.47
CA ALA A 210 10.44 -22.57 -12.17
C ALA A 210 9.57 -23.42 -13.10
N GLY A 211 10.16 -24.43 -13.73
CA GLY A 211 9.47 -25.25 -14.72
C GLY A 211 8.35 -26.07 -14.08
N ILE A 212 7.15 -26.03 -14.68
CA ILE A 212 6.04 -26.92 -14.33
C ILE A 212 5.84 -27.85 -15.53
N SER A 213 6.90 -28.58 -15.86
CA SER A 213 6.88 -29.59 -16.91
C SER A 213 6.63 -30.96 -16.29
N ALA A 214 6.15 -31.92 -17.09
CA ALA A 214 6.01 -33.32 -16.69
C ALA A 214 7.30 -33.93 -16.10
N ASN A 215 8.47 -33.35 -16.41
CA ASN A 215 9.77 -33.77 -15.92
C ASN A 215 10.21 -33.11 -14.59
N ASP A 216 9.59 -32.00 -14.17
CA ASP A 216 9.82 -31.44 -12.83
C ASP A 216 8.84 -32.08 -11.84
N THR A 217 9.27 -33.22 -11.30
CA THR A 217 8.48 -34.03 -10.38
C THR A 217 8.15 -33.31 -9.07
N SER A 218 8.91 -32.28 -8.68
CA SER A 218 8.74 -31.63 -7.38
C SER A 218 7.54 -30.69 -7.34
N LEU A 219 7.44 -29.74 -8.27
CA LEU A 219 6.35 -28.78 -8.35
C LEU A 219 5.07 -29.42 -8.91
N SER A 220 5.20 -30.30 -9.89
CA SER A 220 4.07 -31.05 -10.43
C SER A 220 3.40 -31.92 -9.35
N SER A 221 4.20 -32.56 -8.47
CA SER A 221 3.68 -33.31 -7.32
C SER A 221 2.99 -32.39 -6.31
N ARG A 222 3.58 -31.25 -5.95
CA ARG A 222 2.96 -30.30 -5.00
C ARG A 222 1.58 -29.82 -5.47
N TYR A 223 1.46 -29.43 -6.73
CA TYR A 223 0.21 -28.88 -7.27
C TYR A 223 -0.72 -29.96 -7.83
N SER A 224 -0.37 -31.25 -7.72
CA SER A 224 -1.18 -32.36 -8.25
C SER A 224 -2.61 -32.37 -7.70
N ALA A 225 -2.81 -31.95 -6.45
CA ALA A 225 -4.13 -31.86 -5.81
C ALA A 225 -5.05 -30.79 -6.44
N LEU A 226 -4.51 -29.87 -7.24
CA LEU A 226 -5.29 -28.90 -8.01
C LEU A 226 -5.78 -29.48 -9.35
N ARG A 227 -5.20 -30.59 -9.81
CA ARG A 227 -5.61 -31.25 -11.05
C ARG A 227 -6.86 -32.08 -10.82
N ARG A 228 -7.65 -32.23 -11.87
CA ARG A 228 -8.75 -33.20 -11.88
C ARG A 228 -8.21 -34.60 -12.15
N THR A 229 -8.07 -35.43 -11.11
CA THR A 229 -7.60 -36.82 -11.25
C THR A 229 -8.77 -37.82 -11.23
N GLY A 230 -9.41 -38.04 -12.38
CA GLY A 230 -10.31 -39.17 -12.61
C GLY A 230 -11.82 -38.93 -12.40
N PRO A 231 -12.68 -39.86 -12.84
CA PRO A 231 -14.14 -39.77 -12.74
C PRO A 231 -14.70 -40.08 -11.33
N SER A 232 -13.89 -40.63 -10.42
CA SER A 232 -14.28 -41.07 -9.07
C SER A 232 -13.90 -40.11 -7.94
N GLU A 233 -13.07 -39.09 -8.21
CA GLU A 233 -12.81 -37.98 -7.28
C GLU A 233 -13.95 -36.96 -7.38
N PRO A 234 -14.35 -36.27 -6.28
CA PRO A 234 -15.34 -35.20 -6.34
C PRO A 234 -14.92 -34.19 -7.41
N ARG A 235 -15.82 -33.83 -8.33
CA ARG A 235 -15.56 -32.75 -9.30
C ARG A 235 -15.18 -31.50 -8.50
N GLN A 236 -13.89 -31.15 -8.46
CA GLN A 236 -13.49 -29.80 -8.12
C GLN A 236 -14.14 -28.89 -9.16
N GLY A 237 -14.74 -27.79 -8.70
CA GLY A 237 -15.38 -26.84 -9.60
C GLY A 237 -14.36 -26.24 -10.57
N GLU A 238 -14.88 -25.59 -11.60
CA GLU A 238 -14.05 -24.93 -12.61
C GLU A 238 -13.30 -23.74 -11.99
N THR A 239 -12.15 -23.41 -12.59
CA THR A 239 -11.36 -22.22 -12.24
C THR A 239 -11.58 -21.13 -13.27
N LEU A 240 -12.02 -19.94 -12.82
CA LEU A 240 -12.13 -18.75 -13.65
C LEU A 240 -10.86 -17.90 -13.51
N LEU A 241 -10.08 -17.75 -14.58
CA LEU A 241 -8.98 -16.79 -14.65
C LEU A 241 -9.51 -15.47 -15.21
N ALA A 242 -9.43 -14.39 -14.43
CA ALA A 242 -10.12 -13.12 -14.70
C ALA A 242 -9.12 -11.95 -14.78
N LEU A 243 -9.05 -11.24 -15.91
CA LEU A 243 -8.06 -10.18 -16.13
C LEU A 243 -8.68 -8.89 -16.68
N ASN A 244 -8.39 -7.75 -16.06
CA ASN A 244 -8.66 -6.43 -16.64
C ASN A 244 -7.35 -5.84 -17.15
N LEU A 245 -7.32 -5.45 -18.44
CA LEU A 245 -6.10 -4.97 -19.09
C LEU A 245 -6.32 -3.63 -19.78
N TYR A 246 -5.27 -2.80 -19.78
CA TYR A 246 -5.24 -1.51 -20.46
C TYR A 246 -3.79 -1.14 -20.77
N ASN A 247 -3.46 -0.96 -22.05
CA ASN A 247 -2.11 -0.68 -22.51
C ASN A 247 -1.06 -1.64 -21.92
N SER A 248 -1.24 -2.93 -22.16
CA SER A 248 -0.48 -4.03 -21.56
C SER A 248 0.35 -4.80 -22.59
N GLU A 249 0.73 -4.19 -23.72
CA GLU A 249 1.43 -4.89 -24.81
C GLU A 249 2.74 -5.56 -24.37
N ASP A 250 3.47 -4.94 -23.42
CA ASP A 250 4.74 -5.46 -22.90
C ASP A 250 4.57 -6.68 -21.97
N VAL A 251 3.39 -6.82 -21.37
CA VAL A 251 3.11 -7.83 -20.33
C VAL A 251 2.37 -9.04 -20.93
N ILE A 252 1.55 -8.81 -21.97
CA ILE A 252 0.74 -9.86 -22.61
C ILE A 252 1.54 -11.09 -23.03
N PRO A 253 2.75 -11.00 -23.62
CA PRO A 253 3.49 -12.20 -23.98
C PRO A 253 3.79 -13.09 -22.78
N THR A 254 4.26 -12.51 -21.68
CA THR A 254 4.54 -13.28 -20.45
C THR A 254 3.25 -13.81 -19.82
N LEU A 255 2.19 -13.01 -19.78
CA LEU A 255 0.88 -13.46 -19.31
C LEU A 255 0.31 -14.58 -20.17
N SER A 256 0.55 -14.57 -21.47
CA SER A 256 0.08 -15.62 -22.40
C SER A 256 0.70 -16.96 -22.04
N HIS A 257 2.02 -17.00 -21.82
CA HIS A 257 2.71 -18.21 -21.35
C HIS A 257 2.17 -18.68 -19.99
N ALA A 258 1.99 -17.76 -19.02
CA ALA A 258 1.43 -18.10 -17.72
C ALA A 258 0.02 -18.70 -17.82
N LEU A 259 -0.87 -18.07 -18.58
CA LEU A 259 -2.26 -18.51 -18.76
C LEU A 259 -2.34 -19.85 -19.49
N LEU A 260 -1.59 -20.04 -20.59
CA LEU A 260 -1.57 -21.29 -21.35
C LEU A 260 -1.00 -22.45 -20.52
N THR A 261 0.11 -22.21 -19.82
CA THR A 261 0.75 -23.23 -18.97
C THR A 261 -0.15 -23.65 -17.80
N VAL A 262 -0.75 -22.69 -17.08
CA VAL A 262 -1.67 -22.98 -15.96
C VAL A 262 -2.91 -23.72 -16.46
N THR A 263 -3.50 -23.27 -17.56
CA THR A 263 -4.68 -23.89 -18.18
C THR A 263 -4.40 -25.32 -18.61
N SER A 264 -3.25 -25.56 -19.24
CA SER A 264 -2.80 -26.90 -19.62
C SER A 264 -2.58 -27.79 -18.38
N PHE A 265 -1.98 -27.26 -17.31
CA PHE A 265 -1.69 -28.00 -16.08
C PHE A 265 -2.96 -28.47 -15.36
N LEU A 266 -3.94 -27.57 -15.20
CA LEU A 266 -5.19 -27.86 -14.47
C LEU A 266 -6.17 -28.77 -15.25
N ASP A 267 -5.97 -28.92 -16.56
CA ASP A 267 -6.91 -29.42 -17.59
C ASP A 267 -7.69 -28.27 -18.26
N PRO A 268 -7.50 -28.02 -19.57
CA PRO A 268 -8.22 -26.99 -20.33
C PRO A 268 -9.74 -27.03 -20.21
N SER A 269 -10.32 -28.22 -19.96
CA SER A 269 -11.77 -28.39 -19.79
C SER A 269 -12.31 -27.93 -18.43
N THR A 270 -11.42 -27.60 -17.49
CA THR A 270 -11.77 -27.15 -16.12
C THR A 270 -11.46 -25.69 -15.87
N VAL A 271 -10.94 -24.98 -16.88
CA VAL A 271 -10.53 -23.58 -16.77
C VAL A 271 -11.30 -22.74 -17.78
N HIS A 272 -11.82 -21.61 -17.30
CA HIS A 272 -12.36 -20.56 -18.16
C HIS A 272 -11.49 -19.32 -18.04
N VAL A 273 -11.04 -18.75 -19.17
CA VAL A 273 -10.26 -17.50 -19.18
C VAL A 273 -11.15 -16.34 -19.59
N SER A 274 -11.40 -15.38 -18.70
CA SER A 274 -12.16 -14.15 -18.99
C SER A 274 -11.24 -12.93 -18.94
N ILE A 275 -11.19 -12.18 -20.04
CA ILE A 275 -10.38 -10.96 -20.14
C ILE A 275 -11.24 -9.83 -20.65
N PHE A 276 -11.13 -8.66 -20.02
CA PHE A 276 -11.79 -7.44 -20.46
C PHE A 276 -10.75 -6.32 -20.60
N GLU A 277 -10.65 -5.80 -21.82
CA GLU A 277 -9.74 -4.74 -22.22
C GLU A 277 -10.52 -3.42 -22.45
N ASN A 278 -10.05 -2.31 -21.88
CA ASN A 278 -10.79 -1.05 -21.82
C ASN A 278 -10.15 0.15 -22.57
N GLY A 279 -10.04 0.06 -23.89
CA GLY A 279 -9.74 1.19 -24.77
C GLY A 279 -8.25 1.50 -24.94
N SER A 280 -7.44 0.44 -25.02
CA SER A 280 -6.00 0.49 -25.24
C SER A 280 -5.64 1.16 -26.56
N THR A 281 -4.47 1.78 -26.60
CA THR A 281 -3.96 2.52 -27.77
C THR A 281 -2.75 1.86 -28.41
N ASP A 282 -2.26 0.80 -27.79
CA ASP A 282 -1.09 0.03 -28.18
C ASP A 282 -1.52 -1.31 -28.83
N LYS A 283 -0.62 -2.29 -28.95
CA LYS A 283 -0.92 -3.58 -29.59
C LYS A 283 -1.72 -4.56 -28.71
N THR A 284 -2.14 -4.14 -27.50
CA THR A 284 -2.86 -4.99 -26.53
C THR A 284 -4.04 -5.74 -27.15
N THR A 285 -4.95 -5.04 -27.84
CA THR A 285 -6.16 -5.67 -28.39
C THR A 285 -5.85 -6.73 -29.45
N LEU A 286 -4.81 -6.52 -30.27
CA LEU A 286 -4.39 -7.48 -31.29
C LEU A 286 -3.68 -8.68 -30.66
N ALA A 287 -2.82 -8.43 -29.67
CA ALA A 287 -2.14 -9.51 -28.94
C ALA A 287 -3.14 -10.41 -28.18
N LEU A 288 -4.21 -9.82 -27.61
CA LEU A 288 -5.31 -10.57 -27.01
C LEU A 288 -6.11 -11.42 -28.01
N ALA A 289 -6.23 -10.98 -29.26
CA ALA A 289 -6.85 -11.79 -30.31
C ALA A 289 -6.03 -13.05 -30.61
N HIS A 290 -4.70 -12.93 -30.66
CA HIS A 290 -3.81 -14.08 -30.82
C HIS A 290 -3.84 -15.02 -29.61
N LEU A 291 -3.87 -14.49 -28.39
CA LEU A 291 -4.04 -15.29 -27.17
C LEU A 291 -5.39 -16.04 -27.16
N ALA A 292 -6.48 -15.41 -27.60
CA ALA A 292 -7.78 -16.06 -27.73
C ALA A 292 -7.71 -17.27 -28.68
N ALA A 293 -7.12 -17.08 -29.87
CA ALA A 293 -6.94 -18.16 -30.83
C ALA A 293 -6.05 -19.30 -30.30
N ALA A 294 -5.03 -18.98 -29.48
CA ALA A 294 -4.19 -19.97 -28.82
C ALA A 294 -4.95 -20.76 -27.75
N LEU A 295 -5.81 -20.11 -26.95
CA LEU A 295 -6.70 -20.78 -25.97
C LEU A 295 -7.71 -21.69 -26.66
N THR A 296 -8.26 -21.27 -27.81
CA THR A 296 -9.11 -22.13 -28.67
C THR A 296 -8.34 -23.36 -29.14
N ALA A 297 -7.11 -23.20 -29.60
CA ALA A 297 -6.28 -24.32 -30.06
C ALA A 297 -5.98 -25.31 -28.91
N LEU A 298 -5.73 -24.80 -27.71
CA LEU A 298 -5.52 -25.59 -26.49
C LEU A 298 -6.80 -26.34 -26.05
N GLY A 299 -7.98 -25.90 -26.51
CA GLY A 299 -9.27 -26.46 -26.15
C GLY A 299 -9.82 -25.91 -24.83
N ALA A 300 -9.40 -24.71 -24.44
CA ALA A 300 -9.85 -24.03 -23.23
C ALA A 300 -11.03 -23.07 -23.52
N SER A 301 -12.01 -23.03 -22.62
CA SER A 301 -13.09 -22.06 -22.74
C SER A 301 -12.58 -20.66 -22.37
N HIS A 302 -12.99 -19.64 -23.12
CA HIS A 302 -12.57 -18.27 -22.84
C HIS A 302 -13.60 -17.24 -23.30
N THR A 303 -13.48 -16.02 -22.79
CA THR A 303 -14.30 -14.85 -23.14
C THR A 303 -13.40 -13.63 -23.08
N ILE A 304 -12.84 -13.24 -24.23
CA ILE A 304 -11.90 -12.13 -24.34
C ILE A 304 -12.57 -10.98 -25.09
N LEU A 305 -12.79 -9.90 -24.36
CA LEU A 305 -13.64 -8.78 -24.73
C LEU A 305 -12.84 -7.48 -24.74
N SER A 306 -13.07 -6.62 -25.74
CA SER A 306 -12.46 -5.29 -25.84
C SER A 306 -13.52 -4.22 -26.10
N ASP A 307 -13.49 -3.13 -25.34
CA ASP A 307 -14.26 -1.92 -25.63
C ASP A 307 -13.31 -0.82 -26.14
N PRO A 308 -13.35 -0.43 -27.43
CA PRO A 308 -12.42 0.54 -27.99
C PRO A 308 -12.64 1.98 -27.48
N ARG A 309 -13.73 2.23 -26.74
CA ARG A 309 -14.07 3.57 -26.25
C ARG A 309 -13.24 3.89 -25.00
N LYS A 310 -12.61 5.06 -25.01
CA LYS A 310 -11.82 5.52 -23.87
C LYS A 310 -12.69 6.03 -22.74
N THR A 311 -12.38 5.60 -21.53
CA THR A 311 -12.97 6.12 -20.29
C THR A 311 -12.51 7.56 -20.06
N ASN A 312 -13.45 8.49 -19.85
CA ASN A 312 -13.11 9.81 -19.36
C ASN A 312 -12.90 9.78 -17.84
N TRP A 313 -11.72 9.34 -17.40
CA TRP A 313 -11.32 9.27 -15.98
C TRP A 313 -11.37 10.63 -15.24
N LYS A 314 -11.53 11.74 -15.97
CA LYS A 314 -11.68 13.06 -15.38
C LYS A 314 -13.13 13.36 -14.99
N ALA A 315 -14.11 12.65 -15.53
CA ALA A 315 -15.53 12.90 -15.34
C ALA A 315 -16.21 11.87 -14.42
N VAL A 316 -15.73 10.62 -14.41
CA VAL A 316 -16.30 9.54 -13.60
C VAL A 316 -15.56 9.35 -12.27
N ASP A 317 -16.26 8.81 -11.28
CA ASP A 317 -15.61 8.27 -10.08
C ASP A 317 -14.79 7.03 -10.47
N ARG A 318 -13.49 7.05 -10.15
CA ARG A 318 -12.56 5.98 -10.56
C ARG A 318 -13.00 4.62 -10.00
N ILE A 319 -13.44 4.58 -8.75
CA ILE A 319 -13.75 3.33 -8.05
C ILE A 319 -15.07 2.73 -8.55
N ALA A 320 -16.08 3.57 -8.76
CA ALA A 320 -17.33 3.16 -9.38
C ALA A 320 -17.09 2.63 -10.81
N GLN A 321 -16.19 3.26 -11.58
CA GLN A 321 -15.86 2.80 -12.93
C GLN A 321 -15.11 1.47 -12.95
N LEU A 322 -14.09 1.31 -12.09
CA LEU A 322 -13.35 0.05 -11.98
C LEU A 322 -14.26 -1.11 -11.54
N SER A 323 -15.21 -0.84 -10.63
CA SER A 323 -16.22 -1.80 -10.22
C SER A 323 -17.02 -2.35 -11.41
N VAL A 324 -17.40 -1.47 -12.36
CA VAL A 324 -18.11 -1.88 -13.57
C VAL A 324 -17.24 -2.81 -14.42
N TYR A 325 -15.98 -2.45 -14.67
CA TYR A 325 -15.07 -3.25 -15.50
C TYR A 325 -14.73 -4.61 -14.89
N ARG A 326 -14.54 -4.69 -13.56
CA ARG A 326 -14.31 -5.96 -12.88
C ARG A 326 -15.53 -6.88 -12.92
N ASN A 327 -16.73 -6.31 -12.80
CA ASN A 327 -17.96 -7.11 -12.88
C ASN A 327 -18.21 -7.69 -14.28
N VAL A 328 -17.64 -7.12 -15.36
CA VAL A 328 -17.73 -7.73 -16.71
C VAL A 328 -17.08 -9.13 -16.72
N LEU A 329 -15.96 -9.27 -16.02
CA LEU A 329 -15.21 -10.54 -15.92
C LEU A 329 -15.97 -11.65 -15.20
N LEU A 330 -17.02 -11.29 -14.45
CA LEU A 330 -17.85 -12.22 -13.71
C LEU A 330 -19.04 -12.75 -14.53
N SER A 331 -19.27 -12.24 -15.75
CA SER A 331 -20.35 -12.71 -16.62
C SER A 331 -20.32 -14.23 -16.91
N PRO A 332 -19.17 -14.93 -16.96
CA PRO A 332 -19.14 -16.40 -17.02
C PRO A 332 -19.90 -17.12 -15.91
N LEU A 333 -19.98 -16.52 -14.71
CA LEU A 333 -20.65 -17.11 -13.55
C LEU A 333 -22.18 -17.14 -13.71
N GLU A 334 -22.73 -16.37 -14.64
CA GLU A 334 -24.17 -16.25 -14.88
C GLU A 334 -24.67 -17.26 -15.94
N ARG A 335 -23.76 -18.06 -16.52
CA ARG A 335 -24.12 -19.11 -17.49
C ARG A 335 -24.74 -20.32 -16.79
N ASP A 336 -25.83 -20.83 -17.36
CA ASP A 336 -26.46 -22.07 -16.89
C ASP A 336 -25.48 -23.25 -16.92
N GLY A 337 -25.39 -23.97 -15.81
CA GLY A 337 -24.52 -25.15 -15.66
C GLY A 337 -23.05 -24.83 -15.33
N ALA A 338 -22.65 -23.56 -15.26
CA ALA A 338 -21.31 -23.18 -14.82
C ALA A 338 -21.13 -23.46 -13.32
N SER A 339 -20.16 -24.30 -12.96
CA SER A 339 -19.87 -24.67 -11.57
C SER A 339 -18.45 -24.27 -11.17
N PHE A 340 -18.20 -22.96 -11.10
CA PHE A 340 -16.91 -22.43 -10.66
C PHE A 340 -16.74 -22.60 -9.15
N SER A 341 -15.59 -23.13 -8.72
CA SER A 341 -15.18 -23.12 -7.30
C SER A 341 -14.13 -22.05 -7.01
N ASP A 342 -13.38 -21.66 -8.03
CA ASP A 342 -12.20 -20.82 -7.92
C ASP A 342 -12.30 -19.63 -8.87
N ILE A 343 -11.98 -18.43 -8.40
CA ILE A 343 -11.79 -17.25 -9.25
C ILE A 343 -10.41 -16.68 -8.97
N VAL A 344 -9.58 -16.52 -9.99
CA VAL A 344 -8.26 -15.93 -9.87
C VAL A 344 -8.23 -14.64 -10.69
N PHE A 345 -8.18 -13.51 -10.00
CA PHE A 345 -7.96 -12.22 -10.63
C PHE A 345 -6.46 -11.97 -10.82
N ILE A 346 -6.07 -11.56 -12.02
CA ILE A 346 -4.70 -11.18 -12.36
C ILE A 346 -4.73 -9.80 -13.04
N ASN A 347 -3.95 -8.85 -12.53
CA ASN A 347 -3.76 -7.54 -13.16
C ASN A 347 -2.78 -7.64 -14.35
N ASP A 348 -2.46 -6.51 -14.96
CA ASP A 348 -1.41 -6.28 -15.94
C ASP A 348 0.01 -6.38 -15.32
N VAL A 349 0.34 -7.52 -14.73
CA VAL A 349 1.59 -7.78 -14.00
C VAL A 349 2.39 -8.93 -14.59
N TYR A 350 3.72 -8.85 -14.46
CA TYR A 350 4.65 -9.97 -14.68
C TYR A 350 4.50 -10.99 -13.55
N THR A 351 4.23 -12.24 -13.91
CA THR A 351 4.03 -13.38 -12.99
C THR A 351 4.43 -14.69 -13.68
N CYS A 352 4.91 -15.67 -12.91
CA CYS A 352 5.17 -17.01 -13.45
C CYS A 352 3.94 -17.93 -13.34
N PRO A 353 3.85 -18.99 -14.17
CA PRO A 353 2.80 -20.01 -14.02
C PRO A 353 2.76 -20.61 -12.60
N SER A 354 3.93 -20.79 -11.98
CA SER A 354 4.07 -21.34 -10.63
C SER A 354 3.49 -20.45 -9.54
N ASP A 355 3.51 -19.14 -9.74
CA ASP A 355 2.97 -18.17 -8.79
C ASP A 355 1.44 -18.27 -8.75
N VAL A 356 0.81 -18.44 -9.92
CA VAL A 356 -0.64 -18.64 -10.04
C VAL A 356 -1.06 -19.92 -9.31
N LEU A 357 -0.36 -21.03 -9.56
CA LEU A 357 -0.65 -22.32 -8.94
C LEU A 357 -0.39 -22.31 -7.42
N GLU A 358 0.73 -21.73 -6.97
CA GLU A 358 1.04 -21.61 -5.54
C GLU A 358 -0.02 -20.78 -4.81
N LEU A 359 -0.54 -19.72 -5.45
CA LEU A 359 -1.57 -18.89 -4.84
C LEU A 359 -2.89 -19.65 -4.64
N VAL A 360 -3.34 -20.38 -5.66
CA VAL A 360 -4.53 -21.24 -5.57
C VAL A 360 -4.31 -22.38 -4.57
N PHE A 361 -3.12 -22.99 -4.58
CA PHE A 361 -2.73 -24.03 -3.66
C PHE A 361 -2.80 -23.56 -2.21
N GLN A 362 -2.14 -22.44 -1.87
CA GLN A 362 -2.15 -21.88 -0.52
C GLN A 362 -3.57 -21.52 -0.07
N ARG A 363 -4.42 -21.00 -0.97
CA ARG A 363 -5.83 -20.75 -0.66
C ARG A 363 -6.53 -22.02 -0.20
N LYS A 364 -6.45 -23.10 -0.99
CA LYS A 364 -7.13 -24.36 -0.68
C LYS A 364 -6.51 -25.07 0.52
N ALA A 365 -5.18 -25.12 0.59
CA ALA A 365 -4.44 -25.83 1.62
C ALA A 365 -4.58 -25.19 3.00
N GLN A 366 -4.67 -23.84 3.06
CA GLN A 366 -4.97 -23.11 4.29
C GLN A 366 -6.48 -23.00 4.57
N GLU A 367 -7.34 -23.57 3.72
CA GLU A 367 -8.81 -23.41 3.80
C GLU A 367 -9.23 -21.94 3.89
N ALA A 368 -8.56 -21.10 3.11
CA ALA A 368 -8.83 -19.67 3.01
C ALA A 368 -9.92 -19.40 1.97
N ASP A 369 -10.66 -18.31 2.16
CA ASP A 369 -11.63 -17.79 1.19
C ASP A 369 -10.96 -16.87 0.17
N ALA A 370 -9.80 -16.31 0.52
CA ALA A 370 -9.00 -15.44 -0.33
C ALA A 370 -7.50 -15.61 -0.07
N ALA A 371 -6.70 -15.63 -1.13
CA ALA A 371 -5.25 -15.60 -1.07
C ALA A 371 -4.70 -14.58 -2.08
N CYS A 372 -3.90 -13.62 -1.60
CA CYS A 372 -3.30 -12.59 -2.45
C CYS A 372 -1.80 -12.81 -2.67
N ALA A 373 -1.32 -12.40 -3.83
CA ALA A 373 0.09 -12.26 -4.14
C ALA A 373 0.68 -11.02 -3.45
N MET A 374 1.95 -10.76 -3.70
CA MET A 374 2.64 -9.52 -3.36
C MET A 374 2.96 -8.75 -4.65
N ASP A 375 2.49 -7.51 -4.78
CA ASP A 375 2.84 -6.64 -5.90
C ASP A 375 3.93 -5.63 -5.55
N TRP A 376 4.96 -5.60 -6.39
CA TRP A 376 6.14 -4.79 -6.16
C TRP A 376 6.36 -3.79 -7.28
N ARG A 377 6.81 -2.61 -6.86
CA ARG A 377 7.28 -1.55 -7.75
C ARG A 377 8.72 -1.18 -7.37
N PRO A 378 9.49 -0.59 -8.29
CA PRO A 378 10.79 -0.02 -7.93
C PRO A 378 10.58 1.14 -6.95
N ASN A 379 11.56 1.37 -6.08
CA ASN A 379 11.56 2.53 -5.20
C ASN A 379 11.57 3.84 -6.01
N GLY A 380 10.90 4.87 -5.49
CA GLY A 380 10.67 6.14 -6.19
C GLY A 380 11.63 7.27 -5.79
N GLY A 381 11.57 8.36 -6.56
CA GLY A 381 12.15 9.65 -6.17
C GLY A 381 13.68 9.67 -6.02
N LEU A 382 14.17 10.56 -5.15
CA LEU A 382 15.60 10.67 -4.85
C LEU A 382 16.14 9.39 -4.20
N ALA A 383 15.32 8.69 -3.41
CA ALA A 383 15.71 7.46 -2.72
C ALA A 383 16.14 6.34 -3.68
N ARG A 384 15.55 6.25 -4.89
CA ARG A 384 15.98 5.29 -5.94
C ARG A 384 17.48 5.37 -6.26
N LYS A 385 18.08 6.58 -6.20
CA LYS A 385 19.51 6.79 -6.49
C LYS A 385 20.43 6.31 -5.38
N TRP A 386 19.94 6.22 -4.14
CA TRP A 386 20.73 5.91 -2.94
C TRP A 386 20.43 4.52 -2.38
N ASN A 387 19.20 4.03 -2.60
CA ASN A 387 18.71 2.74 -2.15
C ASN A 387 17.85 2.12 -3.26
N GLY A 388 18.45 1.16 -3.98
CA GLY A 388 17.80 0.41 -5.06
C GLY A 388 16.72 -0.58 -4.61
N SER A 389 16.18 -0.47 -3.39
CA SER A 389 15.12 -1.33 -2.85
C SER A 389 13.87 -1.39 -3.73
N VAL A 390 13.02 -2.39 -3.48
CA VAL A 390 11.64 -2.44 -3.98
C VAL A 390 10.67 -1.89 -2.94
N LYS A 391 9.44 -1.59 -3.36
CA LYS A 391 8.33 -1.16 -2.49
C LYS A 391 7.06 -1.90 -2.84
N PHE A 392 6.31 -2.25 -1.80
CA PHE A 392 4.98 -2.84 -1.94
C PHE A 392 3.98 -1.81 -2.47
N TYR A 393 3.34 -2.12 -3.59
CA TYR A 393 2.54 -1.18 -4.35
C TYR A 393 1.14 -0.99 -3.73
N ASP A 394 0.33 -2.06 -3.61
CA ASP A 394 -1.08 -2.00 -3.19
C ASP A 394 -1.30 -1.86 -1.67
N ASN A 395 -0.44 -1.09 -0.98
CA ASN A 395 -0.64 -0.74 0.43
C ASN A 395 -1.97 0.01 0.68
N TRP A 396 -2.52 0.64 -0.36
CA TRP A 396 -3.81 1.34 -0.24
C TRP A 396 -4.99 0.41 -0.01
N VAL A 397 -4.99 -0.79 -0.61
CA VAL A 397 -6.04 -1.81 -0.48
C VAL A 397 -5.77 -2.74 0.71
N SER A 398 -4.50 -3.03 0.95
CA SER A 398 -4.06 -4.09 1.85
C SER A 398 -4.23 -3.72 3.33
N ARG A 399 -4.86 -4.59 4.13
CA ARG A 399 -5.08 -4.37 5.56
C ARG A 399 -4.68 -5.60 6.36
N SER A 400 -3.84 -5.41 7.38
CA SER A 400 -3.48 -6.48 8.31
C SER A 400 -4.68 -6.87 9.19
N LEU A 401 -4.52 -7.90 10.03
CA LEU A 401 -5.56 -8.28 10.97
C LEU A 401 -5.78 -7.29 12.12
N SER A 402 -4.87 -6.34 12.36
CA SER A 402 -5.17 -5.20 13.25
C SER A 402 -6.08 -4.16 12.57
N GLY A 403 -6.28 -4.26 11.25
CA GLY A 403 -7.03 -3.31 10.45
C GLY A 403 -6.19 -2.14 9.93
N GLU A 404 -4.89 -2.14 10.17
CA GLU A 404 -3.92 -1.15 9.66
C GLU A 404 -3.44 -1.46 8.23
N THR A 405 -2.80 -0.50 7.58
CA THR A 405 -2.06 -0.74 6.32
C THR A 405 -0.83 -1.62 6.58
N PHE A 406 -0.36 -2.42 5.62
CA PHE A 406 0.83 -3.28 5.84
C PHE A 406 2.11 -2.50 6.13
N ARG A 407 2.22 -1.30 5.56
CA ARG A 407 3.32 -0.37 5.82
C ARG A 407 2.74 0.98 6.21
N ALA A 408 3.22 1.54 7.32
CA ALA A 408 2.69 2.76 7.90
C ALA A 408 2.85 3.93 6.92
N ARG A 409 1.75 4.64 6.62
CA ARG A 409 1.79 5.80 5.70
C ARG A 409 2.42 7.05 6.31
N ALA A 410 2.47 7.15 7.63
CA ALA A 410 3.02 8.31 8.34
C ALA A 410 4.55 8.40 8.30
N ASP A 411 5.23 7.35 7.84
CA ASP A 411 6.69 7.33 7.76
C ASP A 411 7.17 8.06 6.50
N ILE A 412 7.41 9.38 6.63
CA ILE A 412 7.98 10.24 5.57
C ILE A 412 9.38 9.74 5.14
N LEU A 413 10.04 8.94 5.99
CA LEU A 413 11.32 8.30 5.69
C LEU A 413 11.17 6.87 5.16
N SER A 414 9.95 6.34 5.03
CA SER A 414 9.69 4.96 4.57
C SER A 414 10.37 4.68 3.23
N GLU A 415 10.36 5.63 2.30
CA GLU A 415 11.00 5.47 0.99
C GLU A 415 12.53 5.24 1.08
N TRP A 416 13.16 5.50 2.23
CA TRP A 416 14.59 5.23 2.47
C TRP A 416 14.86 3.88 3.13
N ARG A 417 13.83 3.21 3.68
CA ARG A 417 13.91 1.91 4.34
C ARG A 417 13.84 0.76 3.34
N ASN A 418 14.30 -0.43 3.75
CA ASN A 418 14.13 -1.65 2.98
C ASN A 418 12.63 -2.01 2.88
N GLY A 419 12.10 -2.07 1.65
CA GLY A 419 10.67 -2.23 1.42
C GLY A 419 10.10 -3.62 1.69
N VAL A 420 10.94 -4.64 1.83
CA VAL A 420 10.51 -5.98 2.30
C VAL A 420 10.48 -6.00 3.84
N GLU A 421 11.40 -5.28 4.48
CA GLU A 421 11.51 -5.23 5.94
C GLU A 421 10.47 -4.30 6.59
N GLU A 422 9.89 -3.34 5.87
CA GLU A 422 8.83 -2.47 6.38
C GLU A 422 7.45 -3.15 6.46
N ILE A 423 7.27 -4.33 5.87
CA ILE A 423 5.99 -5.03 5.86
C ILE A 423 5.71 -5.62 7.26
N PHE A 424 4.56 -5.28 7.84
CA PHE A 424 4.14 -5.65 9.20
C PHE A 424 5.09 -5.17 10.31
N ASP A 425 5.79 -4.06 10.13
CA ASP A 425 6.79 -3.55 11.08
C ASP A 425 6.21 -2.66 12.20
N GLN A 426 4.88 -2.56 12.27
CA GLN A 426 4.16 -1.68 13.17
C GLN A 426 4.00 -2.31 14.56
N PRO A 427 3.92 -1.50 15.64
CA PRO A 427 3.67 -2.01 16.99
C PRO A 427 2.39 -2.86 17.05
N GLY A 428 2.46 -4.05 17.64
CA GLY A 428 1.34 -4.99 17.73
C GLY A 428 1.22 -5.98 16.56
N GLU A 429 2.06 -5.86 15.53
CA GLU A 429 2.12 -6.78 14.38
C GLU A 429 3.26 -7.81 14.51
N GLU A 430 3.94 -7.91 15.65
CA GLU A 430 5.18 -8.70 15.82
C GLU A 430 5.01 -10.18 15.44
N ARG A 431 3.85 -10.75 15.78
CA ARG A 431 3.48 -12.14 15.41
C ARG A 431 3.45 -12.32 13.88
N TRP A 432 2.88 -11.35 13.18
CA TRP A 432 2.74 -11.39 11.72
C TRP A 432 4.05 -11.04 11.04
N LYS A 433 4.84 -10.16 11.65
CA LYS A 433 6.20 -9.84 11.24
C LYS A 433 7.13 -11.06 11.28
N GLU A 434 7.08 -11.83 12.36
CA GLU A 434 7.85 -13.05 12.50
C GLU A 434 7.49 -14.07 11.42
N ARG A 435 6.18 -14.27 11.19
CA ARG A 435 5.68 -15.18 10.15
C ARG A 435 6.08 -14.72 8.74
N TRP A 436 5.98 -13.42 8.47
CA TRP A 436 6.45 -12.78 7.23
C TRP A 436 7.94 -12.99 6.99
N ASN A 437 8.78 -12.78 8.02
CA ASN A 437 10.23 -12.94 7.93
C ASN A 437 10.66 -14.41 7.67
N ARG A 438 9.76 -15.37 7.89
CA ARG A 438 9.93 -16.78 7.54
C ARG A 438 9.44 -17.12 6.13
N GLY A 439 8.80 -16.17 5.43
CA GLY A 439 8.21 -16.39 4.11
C GLY A 439 6.89 -17.17 4.13
N LEU A 440 6.23 -17.27 5.29
CA LEU A 440 5.00 -18.03 5.45
C LEU A 440 3.75 -17.18 5.15
N PRO A 441 2.66 -17.77 4.64
CA PRO A 441 1.41 -17.05 4.38
C PRO A 441 0.87 -16.34 5.63
N VAL A 442 0.60 -15.04 5.56
CA VAL A 442 0.14 -14.22 6.69
C VAL A 442 -1.36 -13.94 6.55
N PRO A 443 -2.19 -14.17 7.59
CA PRO A 443 -3.60 -13.81 7.54
C PRO A 443 -3.79 -12.28 7.60
N VAL A 444 -4.76 -11.79 6.85
CA VAL A 444 -4.99 -10.34 6.62
C VAL A 444 -6.48 -10.05 6.56
N TYR A 445 -6.90 -8.78 6.70
CA TYR A 445 -8.30 -8.39 6.51
C TYR A 445 -8.65 -8.23 5.02
N SER A 446 -7.81 -7.53 4.26
CA SER A 446 -8.04 -7.30 2.83
C SER A 446 -6.73 -7.24 2.07
N CYS A 447 -6.75 -7.64 0.81
CA CYS A 447 -5.61 -7.61 -0.10
C CYS A 447 -6.09 -7.69 -1.57
N TRP A 448 -5.25 -7.34 -2.54
CA TRP A 448 -5.51 -7.45 -3.99
C TRP A 448 -4.21 -7.76 -4.73
N ASN A 449 -3.25 -6.84 -4.66
CA ASN A 449 -1.81 -7.09 -4.81
C ASN A 449 -1.38 -7.76 -6.11
N GLY A 450 -1.89 -7.24 -7.23
CA GLY A 450 -1.55 -7.73 -8.57
C GLY A 450 -2.21 -9.05 -8.94
N MET A 451 -2.40 -9.98 -7.99
CA MET A 451 -3.08 -11.25 -8.21
C MET A 451 -3.78 -11.75 -6.94
N LEU A 452 -5.02 -12.23 -7.08
CA LEU A 452 -5.88 -12.68 -5.97
C LEU A 452 -6.70 -13.91 -6.37
N ALA A 453 -6.58 -14.99 -5.59
CA ALA A 453 -7.41 -16.18 -5.71
C ALA A 453 -8.55 -16.15 -4.67
N LEU A 454 -9.78 -16.40 -5.09
CA LEU A 454 -11.02 -16.32 -4.29
C LEU A 454 -11.86 -17.59 -4.40
N ASP A 455 -12.56 -17.91 -3.32
CA ASP A 455 -13.74 -18.78 -3.37
C ASP A 455 -14.83 -18.14 -4.24
N ALA A 456 -15.40 -18.90 -5.17
CA ALA A 456 -16.44 -18.41 -6.08
C ALA A 456 -17.83 -18.28 -5.42
N THR A 457 -18.08 -18.99 -4.32
CA THR A 457 -19.39 -19.08 -3.63
C THR A 457 -20.00 -17.72 -3.31
N PRO A 458 -19.25 -16.71 -2.83
CA PRO A 458 -19.83 -15.40 -2.57
C PRO A 458 -20.38 -14.71 -3.82
N PHE A 459 -19.89 -15.02 -5.02
CA PHE A 459 -20.35 -14.43 -6.27
C PHE A 459 -21.54 -15.15 -6.91
N THR A 460 -21.79 -16.40 -6.52
CA THR A 460 -22.86 -17.25 -7.09
C THR A 460 -24.01 -17.52 -6.13
N SER A 461 -23.77 -17.40 -4.83
CA SER A 461 -24.75 -17.64 -3.76
C SER A 461 -24.94 -16.41 -2.88
N THR A 462 -26.08 -16.35 -2.19
CA THR A 462 -26.40 -15.39 -1.12
C THR A 462 -26.21 -15.97 0.28
N ALA A 463 -25.91 -17.27 0.38
CA ALA A 463 -25.73 -17.96 1.66
C ALA A 463 -24.53 -17.43 2.45
N ILE A 464 -24.59 -17.59 3.77
CA ILE A 464 -23.43 -17.40 4.64
C ILE A 464 -22.42 -18.53 4.43
N SER A 465 -21.18 -18.33 4.87
CA SER A 465 -20.17 -19.38 4.80
C SER A 465 -20.60 -20.64 5.55
N PRO A 466 -20.46 -21.84 4.95
CA PRO A 466 -20.82 -23.10 5.59
C PRO A 466 -20.11 -23.37 6.93
N ARG A 467 -19.00 -22.67 7.23
CA ARG A 467 -18.30 -22.78 8.51
C ARG A 467 -19.11 -22.22 9.68
N TYR A 468 -19.98 -21.25 9.40
CA TYR A 468 -20.80 -20.56 10.39
C TYR A 468 -22.27 -20.96 10.34
N ASP A 469 -22.66 -21.79 9.39
CA ASP A 469 -24.03 -22.29 9.26
C ASP A 469 -24.24 -23.50 10.18
N PRO A 470 -25.13 -23.42 11.18
CA PRO A 470 -25.44 -24.56 12.06
C PRO A 470 -25.98 -25.78 11.31
N SER A 471 -26.64 -25.56 10.17
CA SER A 471 -27.21 -26.61 9.32
C SER A 471 -26.20 -27.24 8.35
N SER A 472 -24.98 -26.72 8.31
CA SER A 472 -23.92 -27.21 7.44
C SER A 472 -23.54 -28.67 7.75
N PRO A 473 -23.36 -29.51 6.71
CA PRO A 473 -22.88 -30.89 6.87
C PRO A 473 -21.39 -30.97 7.22
N LEU A 474 -20.66 -29.84 7.25
CA LEU A 474 -19.24 -29.82 7.61
C LEU A 474 -19.00 -30.38 9.02
N SER A 475 -17.86 -31.07 9.18
CA SER A 475 -17.43 -31.60 10.47
C SER A 475 -17.32 -30.48 11.52
N LEU A 476 -17.55 -30.81 12.79
CA LEU A 476 -17.44 -29.84 13.90
C LEU A 476 -16.01 -29.23 13.98
N SER A 477 -14.97 -29.98 13.61
CA SER A 477 -13.60 -29.49 13.48
C SER A 477 -13.44 -28.46 12.36
N SER A 478 -14.07 -28.67 11.20
CA SER A 478 -14.06 -27.71 10.07
C SER A 478 -14.91 -26.46 10.34
N ARG A 479 -15.87 -26.56 11.28
CA ARG A 479 -16.65 -25.42 11.80
C ARG A 479 -15.90 -24.59 12.85
N LYS A 480 -14.73 -25.02 13.32
CA LYS A 480 -13.86 -24.17 14.17
C LYS A 480 -13.26 -23.06 13.32
N SER A 481 -13.85 -21.87 13.37
CA SER A 481 -13.23 -20.63 12.88
C SER A 481 -12.91 -19.71 14.07
N TRP A 482 -12.28 -18.55 13.81
CA TRP A 482 -12.05 -17.55 14.86
C TRP A 482 -13.37 -17.06 15.47
N ARG A 483 -13.27 -16.55 16.69
CA ARG A 483 -14.40 -15.94 17.41
C ARG A 483 -14.81 -14.64 16.72
N ARG A 484 -16.07 -14.56 16.28
CA ARG A 484 -16.63 -13.35 15.65
C ARG A 484 -18.14 -13.24 15.84
N PRO A 485 -18.74 -12.06 15.60
CA PRO A 485 -20.18 -11.93 15.48
C PRO A 485 -20.76 -12.77 14.33
N PRO A 486 -22.03 -13.21 14.43
CA PRO A 486 -22.67 -14.01 13.39
C PRO A 486 -22.62 -13.35 12.01
N PRO A 487 -22.37 -14.10 10.93
CA PRO A 487 -22.49 -13.60 9.58
C PRO A 487 -23.89 -13.08 9.25
N LEU A 488 -23.95 -12.12 8.33
CA LEU A 488 -25.20 -11.54 7.86
C LEU A 488 -25.64 -12.23 6.57
N THR A 489 -26.94 -12.54 6.50
CA THR A 489 -27.59 -12.94 5.25
C THR A 489 -27.73 -11.73 4.34
N VAL A 490 -27.52 -11.93 3.05
CA VAL A 490 -27.64 -10.89 2.02
C VAL A 490 -28.69 -11.27 0.99
N SER A 491 -29.26 -10.28 0.30
CA SER A 491 -30.28 -10.49 -0.73
C SER A 491 -29.70 -10.75 -2.12
N THR A 492 -28.43 -10.40 -2.34
CA THR A 492 -27.77 -10.51 -3.64
C THR A 492 -26.34 -11.05 -3.48
N PRO A 493 -25.83 -11.82 -4.46
CA PRO A 493 -24.43 -12.23 -4.47
C PRO A 493 -23.47 -11.04 -4.47
N ALA A 494 -22.23 -11.29 -4.06
CA ALA A 494 -21.17 -10.28 -4.04
C ALA A 494 -20.86 -9.80 -5.47
N ARG A 495 -20.56 -8.50 -5.59
CA ARG A 495 -20.11 -7.83 -6.81
C ARG A 495 -19.18 -6.69 -6.41
N PHE A 496 -18.25 -6.31 -7.28
CA PHE A 496 -17.42 -5.13 -7.06
C PHE A 496 -18.30 -3.88 -7.02
N ARG A 497 -18.06 -3.00 -6.05
CA ARG A 497 -18.87 -1.80 -5.82
C ARG A 497 -18.08 -0.68 -5.17
N SER A 498 -18.51 0.55 -5.41
CA SER A 498 -18.03 1.74 -4.69
C SER A 498 -18.85 1.97 -3.42
N ALA A 499 -18.17 2.40 -2.34
CA ALA A 499 -18.80 2.79 -1.08
C ALA A 499 -19.64 4.07 -1.20
N LEU A 500 -19.48 4.87 -2.26
CA LEU A 500 -20.20 6.15 -2.45
C LEU A 500 -21.72 6.04 -2.39
N LYS A 501 -22.28 4.85 -2.69
CA LYS A 501 -23.73 4.60 -2.68
C LYS A 501 -24.23 3.94 -1.39
N SER A 502 -23.35 3.71 -0.42
CA SER A 502 -23.65 2.96 0.81
C SER A 502 -23.42 3.86 2.03
N PRO A 503 -24.46 4.54 2.55
CA PRO A 503 -24.34 5.42 3.70
C PRO A 503 -23.67 4.73 4.89
N GLY A 504 -22.75 5.43 5.55
CA GLY A 504 -22.05 4.90 6.73
C GLY A 504 -20.86 4.00 6.45
N GLU A 505 -20.62 3.60 5.20
CA GLU A 505 -19.37 2.93 4.80
C GLU A 505 -18.28 3.96 4.53
N CYS A 506 -17.04 3.63 4.92
CA CYS A 506 -15.89 4.46 4.61
C CYS A 506 -15.51 4.35 3.12
N ALA A 507 -14.99 5.44 2.54
CA ALA A 507 -14.50 5.41 1.16
C ALA A 507 -13.24 4.53 1.04
N ALA A 508 -13.26 3.58 0.11
CA ALA A 508 -12.18 2.63 -0.13
C ALA A 508 -12.18 2.17 -1.60
N SER A 509 -11.15 1.41 -2.00
CA SER A 509 -11.15 0.68 -3.28
C SER A 509 -12.26 -0.37 -3.31
N GLU A 510 -12.76 -0.62 -4.51
CA GLU A 510 -13.70 -1.69 -4.86
C GLU A 510 -13.20 -3.09 -4.45
N CYS A 511 -11.89 -3.29 -4.38
CA CYS A 511 -11.29 -4.55 -3.92
C CYS A 511 -11.39 -4.69 -2.40
N LYS A 512 -11.25 -3.59 -1.66
CA LYS A 512 -11.43 -3.58 -0.20
C LYS A 512 -12.91 -3.71 0.19
N THR A 513 -13.82 -3.08 -0.56
CA THR A 513 -15.27 -3.25 -0.33
C THR A 513 -15.71 -4.68 -0.63
N LEU A 514 -15.12 -5.34 -1.64
CA LEU A 514 -15.32 -6.76 -1.87
C LEU A 514 -14.89 -7.61 -0.66
N ALA A 515 -13.71 -7.34 -0.09
CA ALA A 515 -13.27 -8.03 1.12
C ALA A 515 -14.27 -7.85 2.26
N LYS A 516 -14.76 -6.63 2.48
CA LYS A 516 -15.81 -6.38 3.46
C LYS A 516 -17.06 -7.23 3.20
N ASP A 517 -17.54 -7.31 1.96
CA ASP A 517 -18.72 -8.12 1.61
C ASP A 517 -18.50 -9.61 1.90
N PHE A 518 -17.32 -10.13 1.59
CA PHE A 518 -16.90 -11.49 1.93
C PHE A 518 -16.93 -11.71 3.46
N TRP A 519 -16.27 -10.83 4.21
CA TRP A 519 -16.22 -10.89 5.67
C TRP A 519 -17.61 -10.80 6.30
N THR A 520 -18.51 -9.93 5.82
CA THR A 520 -19.87 -9.82 6.37
C THR A 520 -20.65 -11.14 6.29
N ARG A 521 -20.34 -11.99 5.31
CA ARG A 521 -20.98 -13.29 5.07
C ARG A 521 -20.23 -14.49 5.64
N GLY A 522 -19.15 -14.26 6.39
CA GLY A 522 -18.36 -15.36 6.99
C GLY A 522 -17.30 -15.96 6.07
N PHE A 523 -17.05 -15.36 4.89
CA PHE A 523 -15.95 -15.72 4.00
C PHE A 523 -14.73 -14.88 4.37
N ASP A 524 -14.23 -15.09 5.57
CA ASP A 524 -13.37 -14.19 6.29
C ASP A 524 -11.92 -14.65 6.40
N ARG A 525 -11.58 -15.86 5.96
CA ARG A 525 -10.19 -16.33 5.96
C ARG A 525 -9.43 -15.77 4.76
N TRP A 526 -8.86 -14.59 4.94
CA TRP A 526 -8.03 -13.91 3.94
C TRP A 526 -6.56 -14.03 4.32
N LEU A 527 -5.70 -14.29 3.34
CA LEU A 527 -4.26 -14.37 3.54
C LEU A 527 -3.48 -13.72 2.40
N ILE A 528 -2.23 -13.39 2.67
CA ILE A 528 -1.25 -12.99 1.67
C ILE A 528 -0.08 -13.96 1.65
N VAL A 529 0.43 -14.28 0.45
CA VAL A 529 1.46 -15.30 0.24
C VAL A 529 2.78 -14.63 -0.16
N PRO A 530 3.78 -14.55 0.74
CA PRO A 530 5.03 -13.84 0.48
C PRO A 530 5.84 -14.38 -0.70
N SER A 531 5.72 -15.68 -0.99
CA SER A 531 6.45 -16.35 -2.06
C SER A 531 5.92 -16.01 -3.46
N VAL A 532 4.64 -15.65 -3.57
CA VAL A 532 3.97 -15.31 -4.83
C VAL A 532 4.20 -13.83 -5.10
N ARG A 533 5.15 -13.52 -5.99
CA ARG A 533 5.49 -12.14 -6.35
C ARG A 533 4.94 -11.78 -7.73
N THR A 534 4.48 -10.55 -7.85
CA THR A 534 4.08 -9.94 -9.12
C THR A 534 4.70 -8.56 -9.22
N THR A 535 4.96 -8.09 -10.44
CA THR A 535 5.52 -6.75 -10.67
C THR A 535 4.89 -6.08 -11.89
N TYR A 536 4.72 -4.77 -11.84
CA TYR A 536 4.27 -3.99 -13.02
C TYR A 536 5.43 -3.59 -13.95
N ASP A 537 6.65 -3.95 -13.56
CA ASP A 537 7.90 -3.62 -14.25
C ASP A 537 8.75 -4.88 -14.35
N HIS A 538 9.28 -5.14 -15.55
CA HIS A 538 10.01 -6.39 -15.85
C HIS A 538 11.27 -6.52 -15.01
N ASP A 539 12.11 -5.47 -14.98
CA ASP A 539 13.37 -5.45 -14.23
C ASP A 539 13.16 -5.67 -12.73
N THR A 540 12.08 -5.10 -12.18
CA THR A 540 11.71 -5.25 -10.77
C THR A 540 11.50 -6.72 -10.39
N TYR A 541 11.03 -7.57 -11.31
CA TYR A 541 10.83 -9.00 -11.05
C TYR A 541 12.12 -9.73 -10.66
N PHE A 542 13.26 -9.28 -11.20
CA PHE A 542 14.59 -9.86 -10.95
C PHE A 542 15.25 -9.34 -9.68
N HIS A 543 14.61 -8.42 -8.97
CA HIS A 543 15.22 -7.73 -7.85
C HIS A 543 15.66 -8.72 -6.74
N PRO A 544 16.92 -8.62 -6.22
CA PRO A 544 17.45 -9.59 -5.27
C PRO A 544 16.64 -9.75 -3.99
N GLN A 545 16.03 -8.67 -3.48
CA GLN A 545 15.16 -8.75 -2.29
C GLN A 545 13.93 -9.63 -2.55
N LEU A 546 13.35 -9.58 -3.75
CA LEU A 546 12.18 -10.38 -4.10
C LEU A 546 12.56 -11.85 -4.31
N ARG A 547 13.72 -12.10 -4.91
CA ARG A 547 14.27 -13.46 -5.03
C ARG A 547 14.51 -14.08 -3.66
N ARG A 548 15.10 -13.31 -2.73
CA ARG A 548 15.31 -13.75 -1.35
C ARG A 548 14.00 -14.03 -0.63
N LEU A 549 13.00 -13.14 -0.75
CA LEU A 549 11.68 -13.33 -0.13
C LEU A 549 11.02 -14.63 -0.62
N SER A 550 11.01 -14.86 -1.93
CA SER A 550 10.44 -16.08 -2.52
C SER A 550 11.17 -17.37 -2.13
N SER A 551 12.44 -17.28 -1.74
CA SER A 551 13.25 -18.45 -1.36
C SER A 551 13.22 -18.78 0.14
N LEU A 552 12.55 -17.97 0.98
CA LEU A 552 12.51 -18.21 2.44
C LEU A 552 11.73 -19.48 2.81
N SER A 553 10.64 -19.76 2.11
CA SER A 553 9.82 -20.95 2.28
C SER A 553 9.45 -21.52 0.90
N PRO A 554 10.36 -22.23 0.23
CA PRO A 554 10.11 -22.72 -1.10
C PRO A 554 9.03 -23.82 -1.10
N PRO A 555 8.24 -23.92 -2.17
CA PRO A 555 7.23 -24.97 -2.36
C PRO A 555 7.72 -26.40 -2.09
N SER A 556 8.98 -26.70 -2.40
CA SER A 556 9.58 -28.04 -2.26
C SER A 556 9.86 -28.47 -0.82
N THR A 557 9.96 -27.55 0.14
CA THR A 557 10.19 -27.88 1.55
C THR A 557 8.92 -27.94 2.37
N SER A 558 7.80 -27.46 1.81
CA SER A 558 6.53 -27.37 2.52
C SER A 558 5.82 -28.73 2.53
N GLN A 559 5.35 -29.12 3.71
CA GLN A 559 4.58 -30.36 3.93
C GLN A 559 3.07 -30.12 3.90
N LEU A 560 2.64 -28.90 3.57
CA LEU A 560 1.24 -28.54 3.51
C LEU A 560 0.54 -29.34 2.41
N THR A 561 -0.67 -29.83 2.69
CA THR A 561 -1.49 -30.57 1.73
C THR A 561 -2.87 -29.91 1.61
N VAL A 562 -3.49 -30.06 0.45
CA VAL A 562 -4.89 -29.65 0.25
C VAL A 562 -5.79 -30.68 0.92
N PRO A 563 -6.67 -30.28 1.87
CA PRO A 563 -7.59 -31.21 2.50
C PRO A 563 -8.53 -31.85 1.48
N SER A 564 -8.60 -33.19 1.43
CA SER A 564 -9.56 -33.90 0.59
C SER A 564 -10.98 -33.80 1.17
N PRO A 565 -12.03 -33.60 0.36
CA PRO A 565 -13.41 -33.58 0.83
C PRO A 565 -13.89 -34.91 1.45
N LEU A 566 -13.22 -36.02 1.09
CA LEU A 566 -13.58 -37.40 1.45
C LEU A 566 -12.73 -37.97 2.59
N SER A 567 -11.66 -37.31 3.00
CA SER A 567 -10.83 -37.80 4.10
C SER A 567 -11.54 -37.51 5.42
N PRO A 568 -11.63 -38.49 6.35
CA PRO A 568 -12.07 -38.17 7.71
C PRO A 568 -11.18 -37.05 8.25
N PRO A 569 -11.73 -36.11 9.04
CA PRO A 569 -10.90 -35.10 9.67
C PRO A 569 -9.79 -35.86 10.38
N SER A 570 -8.54 -35.60 10.00
CA SER A 570 -7.41 -36.06 10.80
C SER A 570 -7.77 -35.72 12.25
N PRO A 571 -7.54 -36.64 13.21
CA PRO A 571 -7.69 -36.29 14.61
C PRO A 571 -7.01 -34.94 14.78
N LEU A 572 -7.66 -34.04 15.55
CA LEU A 572 -7.16 -32.73 15.95
C LEU A 572 -5.64 -32.72 15.84
N PRO A 573 -4.98 -31.66 15.33
CA PRO A 573 -3.56 -31.55 15.58
C PRO A 573 -3.42 -31.69 17.09
N SER A 574 -3.01 -32.88 17.55
CA SER A 574 -2.25 -33.00 18.75
C SER A 574 -1.08 -32.07 18.50
N ASP A 575 -0.51 -31.57 19.58
CA ASP A 575 0.72 -30.78 19.53
C ASP A 575 1.91 -31.49 18.83
N ASP A 576 1.67 -32.62 18.14
CA ASP A 576 2.59 -33.54 17.46
C ASP A 576 2.43 -33.60 15.92
N ALA A 577 1.75 -32.65 15.27
CA ALA A 577 1.98 -32.47 13.84
C ALA A 577 3.46 -32.07 13.67
N LEU A 578 4.24 -32.85 12.92
CA LEU A 578 5.69 -32.70 12.77
C LEU A 578 6.17 -31.36 12.17
N ASP A 579 5.28 -30.40 11.91
CA ASP A 579 5.56 -28.97 12.07
C ASP A 579 4.26 -28.14 12.30
N PRO A 580 3.98 -27.62 13.51
CA PRO A 580 2.84 -26.73 13.79
C PRO A 580 2.96 -25.34 13.12
N SER A 581 4.00 -25.08 12.31
CA SER A 581 4.37 -23.73 11.91
C SER A 581 3.82 -23.22 10.58
N GLU A 582 3.46 -24.06 9.61
CA GLU A 582 3.00 -23.60 8.27
C GLU A 582 1.50 -23.29 8.20
N ARG A 583 0.64 -24.01 8.92
CA ARG A 583 -0.81 -23.80 8.88
C ARG A 583 -1.24 -22.61 9.75
N ILE A 584 -2.19 -21.81 9.27
CA ILE A 584 -2.73 -20.69 10.04
C ILE A 584 -3.73 -21.24 11.10
N PRO A 585 -3.53 -20.98 12.41
CA PRO A 585 -4.46 -21.42 13.45
C PRO A 585 -5.67 -20.49 13.50
N TRP A 586 -6.58 -20.62 12.53
CA TRP A 586 -7.70 -19.71 12.34
C TRP A 586 -8.58 -19.54 13.57
N TRP A 587 -8.74 -20.57 14.41
CA TRP A 587 -9.60 -20.54 15.60
C TRP A 587 -9.07 -19.65 16.74
N ASP A 588 -7.76 -19.38 16.76
CA ASP A 588 -7.10 -18.56 17.79
C ASP A 588 -7.07 -17.06 17.46
N LEU A 589 -7.58 -16.70 16.28
CA LEU A 589 -7.57 -15.31 15.83
C LEU A 589 -8.87 -14.61 16.23
N SER A 590 -8.91 -13.31 16.01
CA SER A 590 -10.09 -12.49 16.17
C SER A 590 -10.16 -11.48 15.03
N PRO A 591 -11.35 -11.10 14.59
CA PRO A 591 -11.52 -10.08 13.55
C PRO A 591 -11.00 -8.72 14.04
N PRO A 592 -10.60 -7.81 13.12
CA PRO A 592 -10.20 -6.46 13.51
C PRO A 592 -11.37 -5.69 14.12
N ASP A 593 -11.11 -4.99 15.23
CA ASP A 593 -12.09 -4.11 15.88
C ASP A 593 -12.46 -2.92 14.99
N SER A 594 -11.46 -2.38 14.30
CA SER A 594 -11.61 -1.29 13.34
C SER A 594 -10.63 -1.43 12.19
N VAL A 595 -11.00 -0.94 11.01
CA VAL A 595 -10.17 -1.01 9.81
C VAL A 595 -10.04 0.38 9.21
N VAL A 596 -8.81 0.80 8.93
CA VAL A 596 -8.51 2.12 8.36
C VAL A 596 -8.90 2.19 6.88
N CYS A 597 -9.46 3.30 6.46
CA CYS A 597 -9.90 3.57 5.10
C CYS A 597 -9.34 4.88 4.61
N TYR A 598 -8.96 4.90 3.34
CA TYR A 598 -8.46 6.08 2.66
C TYR A 598 -9.29 6.26 1.40
N GLY A 599 -10.09 7.32 1.35
CA GLY A 599 -10.85 7.64 0.14
C GLY A 599 -9.93 7.95 -1.03
N TRP A 600 -10.32 7.57 -2.23
CA TRP A 600 -9.58 7.95 -3.43
C TRP A 600 -9.62 9.47 -3.62
N VAL A 601 -8.47 10.08 -3.92
CA VAL A 601 -8.40 11.52 -4.24
C VAL A 601 -7.59 11.71 -5.52
N ARG A 602 -8.09 12.60 -6.37
CA ARG A 602 -7.47 12.93 -7.64
C ARG A 602 -6.27 13.86 -7.45
N GLY A 603 -5.18 13.57 -8.17
CA GLY A 603 -3.95 14.37 -8.22
C GLY A 603 -3.07 14.26 -6.96
N PHE A 604 -2.02 15.09 -6.83
CA PHE A 604 -1.11 15.09 -5.68
C PHE A 604 -1.82 15.31 -4.34
N HIS A 605 -1.67 14.39 -3.40
CA HIS A 605 -2.23 14.53 -2.07
C HIS A 605 -1.27 13.93 -1.05
N VAL A 606 -1.37 14.39 0.19
CA VAL A 606 -0.62 13.83 1.32
C VAL A 606 -1.59 13.00 2.14
N ASP A 607 -1.30 11.70 2.26
CA ASP A 607 -2.11 10.75 3.02
C ASP A 607 -1.56 10.61 4.44
N LEU A 608 -1.72 11.67 5.24
CA LEU A 608 -1.51 11.58 6.68
C LEU A 608 -2.75 10.95 7.30
N GLU A 609 -2.54 9.94 8.14
CA GLU A 609 -3.63 9.19 8.77
C GLU A 609 -4.55 10.10 9.60
N TRP A 610 -4.00 11.00 10.42
CA TRP A 610 -4.77 11.97 11.20
C TRP A 610 -5.54 13.00 10.35
N LEU A 611 -5.19 13.15 9.07
CA LEU A 611 -5.83 14.11 8.16
C LEU A 611 -6.90 13.45 7.30
N ARG A 612 -6.70 12.19 6.89
CA ARG A 612 -7.51 11.53 5.85
C ARG A 612 -7.89 10.08 6.15
N GLY A 613 -7.27 9.46 7.14
CA GLY A 613 -7.64 8.15 7.64
C GLY A 613 -9.03 8.22 8.25
N THR A 614 -9.92 7.38 7.76
CA THR A 614 -11.22 7.15 8.40
C THR A 614 -11.27 5.73 8.92
N TRP A 615 -11.93 5.52 10.05
CA TRP A 615 -11.97 4.22 10.70
C TRP A 615 -13.38 3.65 10.60
N GLU A 616 -13.47 2.45 10.05
CA GLU A 616 -14.71 1.69 10.00
C GLU A 616 -14.66 0.60 11.06
N ARG A 617 -15.77 0.38 11.79
CA ARG A 617 -15.95 -0.79 12.65
C ARG A 617 -16.76 -1.83 11.90
N PRO A 618 -16.12 -2.76 11.16
CA PRO A 618 -16.81 -3.67 10.25
C PRO A 618 -17.91 -4.52 10.91
N TYR A 619 -17.86 -4.72 12.23
CA TYR A 619 -18.80 -5.54 12.98
C TYR A 619 -19.69 -4.79 13.97
N SER A 620 -19.67 -3.45 13.97
CA SER A 620 -20.53 -2.68 14.87
C SER A 620 -22.01 -2.78 14.46
N PHE A 621 -22.73 -3.70 15.11
CA PHE A 621 -24.10 -4.13 14.82
C PHE A 621 -25.17 -3.01 14.78
N ILE A 622 -24.91 -1.86 15.41
CA ILE A 622 -25.94 -0.84 15.68
C ILE A 622 -26.31 0.00 14.43
N ARG A 623 -25.46 0.08 13.40
CA ARG A 623 -25.81 0.85 12.18
C ARG A 623 -26.56 0.04 11.12
N THR A 624 -26.42 -1.28 11.10
CA THR A 624 -27.00 -2.14 10.04
C THR A 624 -28.50 -2.39 10.25
N ILE A 625 -29.03 -2.23 11.47
CA ILE A 625 -30.46 -2.39 11.78
C ILE A 625 -31.28 -1.15 11.38
N ILE A 626 -30.67 0.03 11.33
CA ILE A 626 -31.40 1.30 11.12
C ILE A 626 -31.41 1.74 9.64
N GLN A 627 -30.61 1.11 8.77
CA GLN A 627 -30.43 1.52 7.37
C GLN A 627 -30.77 0.46 6.31
N ARG A 628 -31.41 -0.66 6.69
CA ARG A 628 -31.97 -1.62 5.72
C ARG A 628 -33.49 -1.62 5.76
#